data_AF-A0A8T2E3L4-F1
#
_entry.id   AF-A0A8T2E3L4-F1
#
_cell.length_a   1.000
_cell.length_b   1.000
_cell.length_c   1.000
_cell.angle_alpha   90.00
_cell.angle_beta   90.00
_cell.angle_gamma   90.00
#
_symmetry.space_group_name_H-M   'P 1'
#
loop_
_entity.id
_entity.type
_entity.pdbx_description
1 polymer ?
#
loop_
_entity_poly.entity_id
_entity_poly.type
_entity_poly.pdbx_seq_one_letter_code
_entity_poly.pdbx_strand_id
1 'polypeptide(L)'
;MEFGTGNGYSNGNGYTNGNGHTNGNGNYNGNGHVNGNGKANGAKVVKMKPMDSELLREQGHIMVDFIADYYKNLQDSPQDFPVLSQVQPGYLRDMLPDSAPERPESLKELLDDVSKKIMPGITHWQSPSYFAYYASSTSVAGFLGEMLNAGLSVVGFTWLTSPAATELEIIVLDWLAKLLQLPDHFLSTGKGNGGGVIQGTGCEAVLVVVLAARDRILKKVGKTLLPQLVVYGSDQTHSSFRKACLIGGIHEENIRLLKTDSSTNYGMPPESLEEAISHDLAKGFIPFFICATVGTTSSAAVDPLVPLGNIAKKYGIWLHVDAAYAGNACICPEYRKFIDGIENADSFNMNAHKWLFANQTCSPLWVKDRYSLIDALKTNPEYLEFKVKVSHVHHFVTNIKEPSIYIEDLKKRYHIHVEYITKMTIRN
;
A
#
# COMPACT_ATOMS: atom_id res chain seq x y z
N MET A 1 -26.20 6.20 36.41
CA MET A 1 -25.67 7.20 37.35
C MET A 1 -25.40 8.44 36.53
N GLU A 2 -26.22 9.48 36.73
CA GLU A 2 -26.00 10.84 36.24
C GLU A 2 -24.98 11.59 37.10
N PHE A 3 -24.67 12.81 36.65
CA PHE A 3 -23.86 13.91 37.21
C PHE A 3 -22.37 13.90 36.82
N GLY A 4 -21.80 14.98 36.28
CA GLY A 4 -22.33 16.32 36.06
C GLY A 4 -21.33 17.21 35.30
N THR A 5 -21.90 18.18 34.61
CA THR A 5 -21.26 19.29 33.89
C THR A 5 -20.73 20.36 34.86
N GLY A 6 -19.67 21.07 34.47
CA GLY A 6 -19.14 22.22 35.21
C GLY A 6 -18.07 22.97 34.43
N ASN A 7 -18.44 24.13 33.90
CA ASN A 7 -17.66 25.04 33.06
C ASN A 7 -16.51 25.75 33.78
N GLY A 8 -15.50 26.13 32.99
CA GLY A 8 -15.15 27.54 32.84
C GLY A 8 -13.79 27.99 33.38
N TYR A 9 -12.84 28.24 32.48
CA TYR A 9 -12.00 29.45 32.51
C TYR A 9 -11.64 29.87 31.08
N SER A 10 -12.22 30.99 30.67
CA SER A 10 -11.85 31.79 29.51
C SER A 10 -10.63 32.65 29.83
N ASN A 11 -9.66 32.72 28.92
CA ASN A 11 -8.85 33.91 28.71
C ASN A 11 -8.51 34.03 27.23
N GLY A 12 -9.06 35.07 26.61
CA GLY A 12 -8.80 35.44 25.23
C GLY A 12 -7.53 36.28 25.09
N ASN A 13 -6.94 36.18 23.90
CA ASN A 13 -6.21 37.21 23.15
C ASN A 13 -6.04 36.57 21.76
N GLY A 14 -6.73 36.97 20.69
CA GLY A 14 -6.98 38.33 20.25
C GLY A 14 -5.84 38.79 19.32
N TYR A 15 -5.64 38.11 18.18
CA TYR A 15 -4.78 38.62 17.11
C TYR A 15 -5.57 38.76 15.81
N THR A 16 -5.79 40.02 15.47
CA THR A 16 -6.43 40.55 14.27
C THR A 16 -5.57 40.33 13.03
N ASN A 17 -6.22 39.98 11.92
CA ASN A 17 -5.71 40.10 10.56
C ASN A 17 -5.26 41.54 10.27
N GLY A 18 -4.01 41.71 9.85
CA GLY A 18 -3.47 42.95 9.31
C GLY A 18 -2.75 42.68 8.00
N ASN A 19 -3.45 42.90 6.87
CA ASN A 19 -2.83 43.06 5.56
C ASN A 19 -1.95 44.32 5.59
N GLY A 20 -0.64 44.14 5.43
CA GLY A 20 0.32 45.23 5.27
C GLY A 20 1.28 44.92 4.13
N HIS A 21 0.99 45.45 2.95
CA HIS A 21 1.92 45.52 1.83
C HIS A 21 3.15 46.36 2.19
N THR A 22 4.34 45.79 2.06
CA THR A 22 5.56 46.57 1.78
C THR A 22 6.44 45.85 0.76
N ASN A 23 6.52 46.46 -0.42
CA ASN A 23 7.50 46.18 -1.47
C ASN A 23 8.93 46.39 -0.96
N GLY A 24 9.82 45.43 -1.21
CA GLY A 24 11.25 45.55 -0.99
C GLY A 24 12.02 44.76 -2.04
N ASN A 25 12.22 45.39 -3.20
CA ASN A 25 13.05 44.90 -4.30
C ASN A 25 14.52 44.87 -3.87
N GLY A 26 15.21 43.75 -4.04
CA GLY A 26 16.61 43.60 -3.64
C GLY A 26 17.37 42.58 -4.48
N ASN A 27 17.48 42.84 -5.79
CA ASN A 27 18.44 42.19 -6.67
C ASN A 27 19.88 42.56 -6.24
N TYR A 28 20.71 41.58 -5.90
CA TYR A 28 22.17 41.74 -5.94
C TYR A 28 22.82 40.58 -6.69
N ASN A 29 22.95 40.79 -8.00
CA ASN A 29 24.04 40.22 -8.80
C ASN A 29 25.30 41.03 -8.48
N GLY A 30 26.35 40.35 -8.01
CA GLY A 30 27.64 40.97 -7.72
C GLY A 30 28.80 40.08 -8.15
N ASN A 31 29.13 40.11 -9.44
CA ASN A 31 30.45 39.70 -9.94
C ASN A 31 31.48 40.70 -9.40
N GLY A 32 32.19 40.31 -8.34
CA GLY A 32 33.31 41.06 -7.78
C GLY A 32 34.62 40.33 -8.02
N HIS A 33 35.38 40.76 -9.02
CA HIS A 33 36.81 40.45 -9.14
C HIS A 33 37.55 40.99 -7.90
N VAL A 34 38.21 40.12 -7.15
CA VAL A 34 39.17 40.52 -6.12
C VAL A 34 40.52 39.87 -6.44
N ASN A 35 41.44 40.68 -6.97
CA ASN A 35 42.88 40.40 -6.95
C ASN A 35 43.38 40.65 -5.53
N GLY A 36 43.79 39.60 -4.84
CA GLY A 36 44.40 39.69 -3.51
C GLY A 36 45.30 38.49 -3.24
N ASN A 37 46.61 38.70 -3.40
CA ASN A 37 47.65 37.79 -2.92
C ASN A 37 47.54 37.65 -1.40
N GLY A 38 46.84 36.61 -0.95
CA GLY A 38 46.80 36.18 0.44
C GLY A 38 46.92 34.67 0.47
N LYS A 39 48.01 34.14 1.04
CA LYS A 39 48.16 32.72 1.36
C LYS A 39 47.12 32.35 2.43
N ALA A 40 45.92 32.01 2.01
CA ALA A 40 44.96 31.32 2.85
C ALA A 40 45.43 29.86 2.98
N ASN A 41 45.75 29.44 4.20
CA ASN A 41 45.86 28.02 4.53
C ASN A 41 44.52 27.37 4.16
N GLY A 42 44.48 26.76 2.98
CA GLY A 42 43.28 26.14 2.43
C GLY A 42 42.89 24.95 3.27
N ALA A 43 42.10 25.17 4.32
CA ALA A 43 41.28 24.13 4.89
C ALA A 43 40.48 23.53 3.73
N LYS A 44 40.82 22.29 3.34
CA LYS A 44 40.06 21.56 2.33
C LYS A 44 38.62 21.52 2.82
N VAL A 45 37.74 22.29 2.19
CA VAL A 45 36.30 22.14 2.37
C VAL A 45 35.98 20.73 1.89
N VAL A 46 35.83 19.80 2.83
CA VAL A 46 35.41 18.43 2.51
C VAL A 46 33.96 18.55 2.08
N LYS A 47 33.73 18.51 0.77
CA LYS A 47 32.39 18.55 0.19
C LYS A 47 31.63 17.32 0.67
N MET A 48 30.54 17.54 1.41
CA MET A 48 29.64 16.47 1.83
C MET A 48 29.17 15.69 0.60
N LYS A 49 29.33 14.36 0.66
CA LYS A 49 28.75 13.43 -0.30
C LYS A 49 27.72 12.59 0.46
N PRO A 50 26.43 12.96 0.41
CA PRO A 50 25.39 12.25 1.18
C PRO A 50 25.31 10.75 0.86
N MET A 51 25.60 10.37 -0.40
CA MET A 51 25.68 8.98 -0.86
C MET A 51 27.11 8.62 -1.26
N ASP A 52 27.99 8.51 -0.26
CA ASP A 52 29.34 7.96 -0.45
C ASP A 52 29.32 6.43 -0.29
N SER A 53 29.94 5.69 -1.23
CA SER A 53 29.81 4.23 -1.29
C SER A 53 30.52 3.51 -0.15
N GLU A 54 31.66 4.03 0.33
CA GLU A 54 32.38 3.41 1.43
C GLU A 54 31.70 3.73 2.76
N LEU A 55 31.19 4.95 2.92
CA LEU A 55 30.37 5.30 4.07
C LEU A 55 29.08 4.47 4.14
N LEU A 56 28.40 4.28 3.00
CA LEU A 56 27.21 3.42 2.90
C LEU A 56 27.55 1.98 3.29
N ARG A 57 28.69 1.45 2.85
CA ARG A 57 29.14 0.10 3.20
C ARG A 57 29.37 -0.02 4.71
N GLU A 58 30.16 0.87 5.28
CA GLU A 58 30.49 0.87 6.71
C GLU A 58 29.24 1.02 7.59
N GLN A 59 28.44 2.07 7.35
CA GLN A 59 27.25 2.36 8.14
C GLN A 59 26.12 1.36 7.89
N GLY A 60 26.01 0.84 6.66
CA GLY A 60 25.07 -0.21 6.31
C GLY A 60 25.34 -1.49 7.07
N HIS A 61 26.61 -1.91 7.20
CA HIS A 61 26.97 -3.07 8.01
C HIS A 61 26.58 -2.90 9.49
N ILE A 62 26.89 -1.73 10.07
CA ILE A 62 26.50 -1.42 11.47
C ILE A 62 24.98 -1.50 11.66
N MET A 63 24.20 -0.96 10.72
CA MET A 63 22.74 -1.02 10.81
C MET A 63 22.20 -2.45 10.67
N VAL A 64 22.79 -3.26 9.79
CA VAL A 64 22.41 -4.68 9.64
C VAL A 64 22.69 -5.45 10.93
N ASP A 65 23.86 -5.24 11.55
CA ASP A 65 24.20 -5.87 12.82
C ASP A 65 23.22 -5.45 13.93
N PHE A 66 22.90 -4.16 14.02
CA PHE A 66 21.93 -3.63 14.98
C PHE A 66 20.54 -4.28 14.83
N ILE A 67 20.03 -4.40 13.60
CA ILE A 67 18.72 -5.01 13.32
C ILE A 67 18.76 -6.51 13.61
N ALA A 68 19.83 -7.20 13.25
CA ALA A 68 20.00 -8.63 13.53
C ALA A 68 20.03 -8.90 15.04
N ASP A 69 20.76 -8.09 15.80
CA ASP A 69 20.81 -8.15 17.25
C ASP A 69 19.45 -7.86 17.89
N TYR A 70 18.66 -6.94 17.34
CA TYR A 70 17.28 -6.73 17.78
C TYR A 70 16.42 -8.00 17.67
N TYR A 71 16.42 -8.67 16.51
CA TYR A 71 15.65 -9.92 16.34
C TYR A 71 16.16 -11.04 17.25
N LYS A 72 17.48 -11.13 17.45
CA LYS A 72 18.07 -12.08 18.38
C LYS A 72 17.63 -11.80 19.82
N ASN A 73 17.73 -10.55 20.27
CA ASN A 73 17.41 -10.18 21.65
C ASN A 73 15.91 -10.26 21.96
N LEU A 74 15.04 -10.06 20.96
CA LEU A 74 13.60 -10.36 21.11
C LEU A 74 13.34 -11.82 21.51
N GLN A 75 14.22 -12.76 21.15
CA GLN A 75 14.12 -14.18 21.49
C GLN A 75 14.93 -14.53 22.73
N ASP A 76 16.18 -14.07 22.80
CA ASP A 76 17.14 -14.44 23.84
C ASP A 76 16.93 -13.66 25.15
N SER A 77 16.29 -12.49 25.10
CA SER A 77 16.11 -11.61 26.26
C SER A 77 14.75 -10.86 26.23
N PRO A 78 13.62 -11.59 26.12
CA PRO A 78 12.29 -10.97 25.97
C PRO A 78 11.88 -10.09 27.17
N GLN A 79 12.48 -10.28 28.35
CA GLN A 79 12.27 -9.43 29.52
C GLN A 79 12.70 -7.98 29.29
N ASP A 80 13.67 -7.74 28.40
CA ASP A 80 14.18 -6.41 28.08
C ASP A 80 13.37 -5.72 26.96
N PHE A 81 12.43 -6.45 26.35
CA PHE A 81 11.60 -6.01 25.23
C PHE A 81 10.12 -6.33 25.50
N PRO A 82 9.47 -5.64 26.47
CA PRO A 82 8.06 -5.88 26.77
C PRO A 82 7.20 -5.66 25.52
N VAL A 83 6.38 -6.65 25.17
CA VAL A 83 5.60 -6.67 23.91
C VAL A 83 4.85 -5.36 23.66
N LEU A 84 4.13 -4.88 24.67
CA LEU A 84 3.46 -3.59 24.66
C LEU A 84 4.35 -2.54 25.33
N SER A 85 4.56 -1.40 24.67
CA SER A 85 5.29 -0.28 25.26
C SER A 85 4.63 0.22 26.54
N GLN A 86 5.45 0.63 27.51
CA GLN A 86 5.02 1.06 28.85
C GLN A 86 5.17 2.57 29.09
N VAL A 87 5.51 3.34 28.05
CA VAL A 87 5.70 4.79 28.14
C VAL A 87 4.36 5.55 28.19
N GLN A 88 4.39 6.79 28.67
CA GLN A 88 3.23 7.68 28.67
C GLN A 88 3.16 8.53 27.39
N PRO A 89 1.97 8.97 26.95
CA PRO A 89 1.85 9.93 25.85
C PRO A 89 2.69 11.18 26.11
N GLY A 90 3.52 11.57 25.12
CA GLY A 90 4.40 12.72 25.21
C GLY A 90 5.83 12.45 25.71
N TYR A 91 6.14 11.23 26.20
CA TYR A 91 7.44 10.91 26.84
C TYR A 91 8.69 11.33 26.03
N LEU A 92 8.65 11.16 24.70
CA LEU A 92 9.81 11.38 23.84
C LEU A 92 10.16 12.87 23.72
N ARG A 93 9.19 13.77 23.91
CA ARG A 93 9.39 15.22 23.79
C ARG A 93 10.41 15.74 24.80
N ASP A 94 10.41 15.19 26.00
CA ASP A 94 11.32 15.59 27.08
C ASP A 94 12.70 14.93 26.98
N MET A 95 12.85 13.91 26.12
CA MET A 95 14.11 13.17 25.92
C MET A 95 14.94 13.68 24.73
N LEU A 96 14.36 14.53 23.88
CA LEU A 96 14.99 15.05 22.66
C LEU A 96 15.18 16.58 22.75
N PRO A 97 16.19 17.14 22.04
CA PRO A 97 16.34 18.58 21.90
C PRO A 97 15.09 19.25 21.33
N ASP A 98 14.89 20.52 21.64
CA ASP A 98 13.74 21.28 21.17
C ASP A 98 13.87 21.79 19.73
N SER A 99 15.06 21.71 19.15
CA SER A 99 15.38 22.03 17.76
C SER A 99 16.33 21.01 17.12
N ALA A 100 16.36 20.95 15.79
CA ALA A 100 17.33 20.14 15.05
C ALA A 100 18.78 20.62 15.29
N PRO A 101 19.78 19.71 15.27
CA PRO A 101 21.17 20.08 15.52
C PRO A 101 21.75 20.89 14.35
N GLU A 102 22.59 21.89 14.67
CA GLU A 102 23.32 22.69 13.65
C GLU A 102 24.55 21.97 13.09
N ARG A 103 24.98 20.89 13.77
CA ARG A 103 26.18 20.11 13.43
C ARG A 103 25.80 18.65 13.25
N PRO A 104 26.49 17.91 12.37
CA PRO A 104 26.24 16.49 12.20
C PRO A 104 26.58 15.72 13.48
N GLU A 105 25.75 14.74 13.80
CA GLU A 105 25.98 13.74 14.84
C GLU A 105 26.39 12.42 14.18
N SER A 106 27.13 11.59 14.90
CA SER A 106 27.59 10.30 14.39
C SER A 106 26.47 9.26 14.40
N LEU A 107 26.58 8.24 13.54
CA LEU A 107 25.65 7.10 13.56
C LEU A 107 25.63 6.40 14.93
N LYS A 108 26.77 6.36 15.62
CA LYS A 108 26.88 5.76 16.95
C LYS A 108 26.02 6.51 17.98
N GLU A 109 26.13 7.84 18.02
CA GLU A 109 25.32 8.67 18.92
C GLU A 109 23.83 8.49 18.60
N LEU A 110 23.47 8.42 17.32
CA LEU A 110 22.10 8.16 16.88
C LEU A 110 21.61 6.77 17.33
N LEU A 111 22.39 5.71 17.19
CA LEU A 111 21.98 4.36 17.62
C LEU A 111 21.93 4.23 19.15
N ASP A 112 22.78 4.95 19.88
CA ASP A 112 22.68 5.06 21.33
C ASP A 112 21.35 5.71 21.74
N ASP A 113 20.93 6.76 21.03
CA ASP A 113 19.65 7.43 21.24
C ASP A 113 18.46 6.55 20.83
N VAL A 114 18.55 5.82 19.72
CA VAL A 114 17.53 4.82 19.33
C VAL A 114 17.35 3.80 20.45
N SER A 115 18.46 3.23 20.96
CA SER A 115 18.43 2.21 22.00
C SER A 115 17.84 2.73 23.32
N LYS A 116 18.21 3.96 23.74
CA LYS A 116 17.81 4.51 25.05
C LYS A 116 16.48 5.23 25.05
N LYS A 117 16.13 5.90 23.94
CA LYS A 117 15.01 6.84 23.85
C LYS A 117 13.87 6.32 22.97
N ILE A 118 14.17 5.54 21.93
CA ILE A 118 13.14 5.05 20.98
C ILE A 118 12.66 3.66 21.36
N MET A 119 13.57 2.70 21.60
CA MET A 119 13.22 1.30 21.89
C MET A 119 12.20 1.12 23.03
N PRO A 120 12.27 1.86 24.16
CA PRO A 120 11.25 1.76 25.21
C PRO A 120 9.83 2.13 24.75
N GLY A 121 9.72 2.99 23.74
CA GLY A 121 8.46 3.43 23.14
C GLY A 121 7.91 2.50 22.04
N ILE A 122 8.66 1.46 21.64
CA ILE A 122 8.23 0.53 20.60
C ILE A 122 7.33 -0.54 21.21
N THR A 123 6.13 -0.69 20.67
CA THR A 123 5.37 -1.94 20.80
C THR A 123 5.98 -2.94 19.82
N HIS A 124 6.52 -4.05 20.32
CA HIS A 124 7.30 -5.00 19.54
C HIS A 124 6.40 -5.95 18.73
N TRP A 125 5.92 -5.47 17.58
CA TRP A 125 5.13 -6.27 16.62
C TRP A 125 5.84 -7.53 16.11
N GLN A 126 7.17 -7.55 16.18
CA GLN A 126 8.00 -8.70 15.80
C GLN A 126 8.34 -9.62 16.97
N SER A 127 7.86 -9.33 18.18
CA SER A 127 8.01 -10.25 19.31
C SER A 127 7.30 -11.56 19.01
N PRO A 128 7.89 -12.73 19.33
CA PRO A 128 7.23 -14.02 19.19
C PRO A 128 5.99 -14.17 20.11
N SER A 129 5.82 -13.24 21.07
CA SER A 129 4.65 -13.18 21.97
C SER A 129 3.64 -12.11 21.56
N TYR A 130 3.73 -11.55 20.35
CA TYR A 130 2.77 -10.58 19.83
C TYR A 130 1.57 -11.29 19.18
N PHE A 131 0.40 -11.20 19.83
CA PHE A 131 -0.85 -11.82 19.36
C PHE A 131 -2.00 -10.83 19.17
N ALA A 132 -1.70 -9.52 19.18
CA ALA A 132 -2.72 -8.49 18.97
C ALA A 132 -2.96 -8.24 17.47
N TYR A 133 -4.19 -7.86 17.12
CA TYR A 133 -4.59 -7.56 15.74
C TYR A 133 -4.21 -8.69 14.75
N TYR A 134 -3.75 -8.31 13.56
CA TYR A 134 -3.08 -9.22 12.64
C TYR A 134 -1.58 -8.97 12.64
N ALA A 135 -0.80 -10.04 12.46
CA ALA A 135 0.64 -9.95 12.41
C ALA A 135 1.10 -8.95 11.34
N SER A 136 2.21 -8.28 11.62
CA SER A 136 2.97 -7.55 10.61
C SER A 136 4.09 -8.45 10.11
N SER A 137 3.75 -9.49 9.35
CA SER A 137 4.72 -10.50 8.92
C SER A 137 5.86 -9.88 8.12
N THR A 138 7.10 -10.27 8.42
CA THR A 138 8.32 -9.84 7.71
C THR A 138 9.19 -11.05 7.41
N SER A 139 10.15 -10.91 6.51
CA SER A 139 11.18 -11.92 6.25
C SER A 139 12.51 -11.26 5.91
N VAL A 140 13.59 -12.06 5.94
CA VAL A 140 14.89 -11.63 5.41
C VAL A 140 14.75 -11.22 3.93
N ALA A 141 14.03 -12.01 3.12
CA ALA A 141 13.81 -11.68 1.71
C ALA A 141 13.02 -10.37 1.52
N GLY A 142 11.96 -10.16 2.30
CA GLY A 142 11.18 -8.91 2.30
C GLY A 142 12.03 -7.70 2.67
N PHE A 143 12.86 -7.82 3.73
CA PHE A 143 13.77 -6.76 4.17
C PHE A 143 14.83 -6.44 3.12
N LEU A 144 15.44 -7.45 2.49
CA LEU A 144 16.42 -7.26 1.42
C LEU A 144 15.79 -6.63 0.18
N GLY A 145 14.54 -6.96 -0.14
CA GLY A 145 13.76 -6.31 -1.19
C GLY A 145 13.59 -4.81 -0.92
N GLU A 146 13.22 -4.45 0.32
CA GLU A 146 13.08 -3.04 0.71
C GLU A 146 14.43 -2.31 0.73
N MET A 147 15.51 -2.97 1.18
CA MET A 147 16.85 -2.42 1.14
C MET A 147 17.31 -2.12 -0.30
N LEU A 148 17.02 -3.02 -1.24
CA LEU A 148 17.30 -2.80 -2.66
C LEU A 148 16.45 -1.66 -3.22
N ASN A 149 15.17 -1.60 -2.88
CA ASN A 149 14.25 -0.54 -3.29
C ASN A 149 14.74 0.85 -2.81
N ALA A 150 15.08 0.96 -1.52
CA ALA A 150 15.61 2.18 -0.93
C ALA A 150 16.97 2.59 -1.53
N GLY A 151 17.83 1.62 -1.84
CA GLY A 151 19.14 1.88 -2.45
C GLY A 151 19.05 2.38 -3.90
N LEU A 152 18.11 1.85 -4.69
CA LEU A 152 17.87 2.30 -6.07
C LEU A 152 17.09 3.62 -6.12
N SER A 153 16.16 3.83 -5.18
CA SER A 153 15.36 5.06 -5.03
C SER A 153 14.72 5.55 -6.35
N VAL A 154 14.24 4.61 -7.17
CA VAL A 154 13.59 4.91 -8.45
C VAL A 154 12.15 5.38 -8.25
N VAL A 155 11.67 6.29 -9.10
CA VAL A 155 10.29 6.77 -9.05
C VAL A 155 9.55 6.30 -10.30
N GLY A 156 8.66 5.31 -10.14
CA GLY A 156 7.99 4.59 -11.23
C GLY A 156 6.61 5.13 -11.63
N PHE A 157 6.42 6.46 -11.75
CA PHE A 157 5.11 7.03 -12.10
C PHE A 157 4.71 6.81 -13.58
N THR A 158 5.68 6.47 -14.44
CA THR A 158 5.43 5.93 -15.77
C THR A 158 6.36 4.76 -16.06
N TRP A 159 5.99 3.92 -17.02
CA TRP A 159 6.88 2.86 -17.52
C TRP A 159 8.26 3.42 -17.92
N LEU A 160 8.32 4.60 -18.56
CA LEU A 160 9.59 5.17 -19.02
C LEU A 160 10.55 5.52 -17.87
N THR A 161 10.00 5.93 -16.72
CA THR A 161 10.80 6.37 -15.57
C THR A 161 11.46 5.22 -14.81
N SER A 162 10.92 4.00 -14.92
CA SER A 162 11.59 2.78 -14.47
C SER A 162 10.90 1.55 -15.06
N PRO A 163 11.29 1.10 -16.27
CA PRO A 163 10.64 -0.02 -16.94
C PRO A 163 10.63 -1.29 -16.08
N ALA A 164 11.77 -1.58 -15.45
CA ALA A 164 11.90 -2.75 -14.59
C ALA A 164 10.92 -2.72 -13.40
N ALA A 165 10.66 -1.56 -12.80
CA ALA A 165 9.72 -1.44 -11.69
C ALA A 165 8.28 -1.79 -12.13
N THR A 166 7.84 -1.22 -13.26
CA THR A 166 6.50 -1.49 -13.81
C THR A 166 6.35 -2.94 -14.29
N GLU A 167 7.31 -3.45 -15.07
CA GLU A 167 7.25 -4.79 -15.64
C GLU A 167 7.31 -5.86 -14.55
N LEU A 168 8.18 -5.70 -13.55
CA LEU A 168 8.31 -6.64 -12.45
C LEU A 168 7.04 -6.71 -11.59
N GLU A 169 6.40 -5.57 -11.33
CA GLU A 169 5.11 -5.54 -10.62
C GLU A 169 4.05 -6.35 -11.37
N ILE A 170 3.91 -6.13 -12.68
CA ILE A 170 2.96 -6.87 -13.52
C ILE A 170 3.22 -8.39 -13.45
N ILE A 171 4.49 -8.80 -13.59
CA ILE A 171 4.88 -10.21 -13.57
C ILE A 171 4.56 -10.86 -12.22
N VAL A 172 4.97 -10.22 -11.11
CA VAL A 172 4.81 -10.78 -9.76
C VAL A 172 3.34 -10.83 -9.35
N LEU A 173 2.53 -9.83 -9.74
CA LEU A 173 1.09 -9.86 -9.47
C LEU A 173 0.36 -10.92 -10.28
N ASP A 174 0.82 -11.24 -11.50
CA ASP A 174 0.30 -12.38 -12.26
C ASP A 174 0.74 -13.71 -11.63
N TRP A 175 1.96 -13.81 -11.07
CA TRP A 175 2.38 -14.99 -10.30
C TRP A 175 1.51 -15.19 -9.07
N LEU A 176 1.27 -14.14 -8.29
CA LEU A 176 0.47 -14.21 -7.08
C LEU A 176 -1.00 -14.51 -7.39
N ALA A 177 -1.57 -13.91 -8.45
CA ALA A 177 -2.91 -14.26 -8.93
C ALA A 177 -3.02 -15.75 -9.33
N LYS A 178 -1.99 -16.32 -9.98
CA LYS A 178 -1.94 -17.75 -10.31
C LYS A 178 -1.83 -18.64 -9.07
N LEU A 179 -1.03 -18.26 -8.08
CA LEU A 179 -0.93 -18.98 -6.80
C LEU A 179 -2.28 -19.01 -6.06
N LEU A 180 -3.00 -17.88 -6.07
CA LEU A 180 -4.34 -17.76 -5.52
C LEU A 180 -5.42 -18.42 -6.38
N GLN A 181 -5.07 -18.93 -7.56
CA GLN A 181 -6.02 -19.46 -8.55
C GLN A 181 -7.14 -18.46 -8.84
N LEU A 182 -6.78 -17.19 -9.02
CA LEU A 182 -7.71 -16.16 -9.47
C LEU A 182 -8.08 -16.43 -10.93
N PRO A 183 -9.32 -16.11 -11.34
CA PRO A 183 -9.75 -16.19 -12.72
C PRO A 183 -8.85 -15.44 -13.69
N ASP A 184 -8.74 -15.95 -14.92
CA ASP A 184 -7.90 -15.37 -15.98
C ASP A 184 -8.20 -13.88 -16.26
N HIS A 185 -9.43 -13.44 -16.01
CA HIS A 185 -9.82 -12.03 -16.16
C HIS A 185 -9.25 -11.09 -15.11
N PHE A 186 -8.52 -11.56 -14.09
CA PHE A 186 -7.75 -10.73 -13.16
C PHE A 186 -6.26 -10.62 -13.54
N LEU A 187 -5.79 -11.46 -14.45
CA LEU A 187 -4.39 -11.46 -14.90
C LEU A 187 -4.15 -10.34 -15.90
N SER A 188 -2.97 -9.73 -15.82
CA SER A 188 -2.53 -8.76 -16.83
C SER A 188 -2.22 -9.39 -18.17
N THR A 189 -1.78 -10.65 -18.15
CA THR A 189 -1.52 -11.46 -19.35
C THR A 189 -2.71 -12.33 -19.78
N GLY A 190 -3.85 -12.21 -19.10
CA GLY A 190 -5.07 -12.96 -19.39
C GLY A 190 -5.83 -12.45 -20.61
N LYS A 191 -6.93 -13.12 -20.95
CA LYS A 191 -7.79 -12.80 -22.11
C LYS A 191 -8.71 -11.58 -21.89
N GLY A 192 -8.70 -10.99 -20.70
CA GLY A 192 -9.55 -9.86 -20.31
C GLY A 192 -8.80 -8.52 -20.19
N ASN A 193 -9.50 -7.51 -19.69
CA ASN A 193 -8.94 -6.19 -19.38
C ASN A 193 -8.45 -6.09 -17.93
N GLY A 194 -8.39 -7.19 -17.20
CA GLY A 194 -7.99 -7.17 -15.79
C GLY A 194 -6.51 -6.91 -15.61
N GLY A 195 -6.08 -6.85 -14.36
CA GLY A 195 -4.69 -6.70 -13.97
C GLY A 195 -4.55 -6.41 -12.48
N GLY A 196 -3.31 -6.49 -12.00
CA GLY A 196 -2.93 -6.15 -10.65
C GLY A 196 -2.21 -4.80 -10.56
N VAL A 197 -2.24 -4.19 -9.36
CA VAL A 197 -1.37 -3.09 -8.93
C VAL A 197 -1.00 -3.27 -7.45
N ILE A 198 0.22 -2.90 -7.05
CA ILE A 198 0.62 -2.85 -5.64
C ILE A 198 0.27 -1.47 -5.07
N GLN A 199 -0.52 -1.46 -4.01
CA GLN A 199 -0.85 -0.27 -3.22
C GLN A 199 -0.07 -0.29 -1.89
N GLY A 200 -0.05 0.84 -1.17
CA GLY A 200 0.50 0.85 0.19
C GLY A 200 -0.41 0.10 1.15
N THR A 201 -1.71 0.41 1.14
CA THR A 201 -2.63 -0.10 2.17
C THR A 201 -3.91 -0.70 1.60
N GLY A 202 -4.56 -1.57 2.38
CA GLY A 202 -5.90 -2.06 2.05
C GLY A 202 -6.94 -0.92 1.99
N CYS A 203 -6.76 0.16 2.77
CA CYS A 203 -7.63 1.34 2.70
C CYS A 203 -7.52 2.05 1.35
N GLU A 204 -6.30 2.18 0.83
CA GLU A 204 -6.03 2.76 -0.49
C GLU A 204 -6.62 1.86 -1.59
N ALA A 205 -6.41 0.55 -1.50
CA ALA A 205 -7.00 -0.43 -2.42
C ALA A 205 -8.53 -0.31 -2.48
N VAL A 206 -9.21 -0.24 -1.33
CA VAL A 206 -10.66 -0.04 -1.26
C VAL A 206 -11.07 1.32 -1.82
N LEU A 207 -10.35 2.39 -1.50
CA LEU A 207 -10.65 3.74 -1.99
C LEU A 207 -10.63 3.80 -3.51
N VAL A 208 -9.58 3.30 -4.16
CA VAL A 208 -9.45 3.39 -5.62
C VAL A 208 -10.55 2.62 -6.34
N VAL A 209 -11.00 1.47 -5.81
CA VAL A 209 -12.11 0.71 -6.42
C VAL A 209 -13.48 1.33 -6.12
N VAL A 210 -13.66 1.99 -4.97
CA VAL A 210 -14.87 2.79 -4.69
C VAL A 210 -14.97 3.95 -5.69
N LEU A 211 -13.86 4.65 -5.94
CA LEU A 211 -13.81 5.72 -6.94
C LEU A 211 -14.10 5.21 -8.35
N ALA A 212 -13.51 4.07 -8.74
CA ALA A 212 -13.77 3.42 -10.03
C ALA A 212 -15.24 3.03 -10.20
N ALA A 213 -15.84 2.38 -9.21
CA ALA A 213 -17.24 1.97 -9.23
C ALA A 213 -18.19 3.18 -9.27
N ARG A 214 -17.88 4.22 -8.47
CA ARG A 214 -18.64 5.48 -8.42
C ARG A 214 -18.64 6.17 -9.78
N ASP A 215 -17.47 6.36 -10.39
CA ASP A 215 -17.36 7.03 -11.67
C ASP A 215 -17.99 6.21 -12.79
N ARG A 216 -17.87 4.87 -12.74
CA ARG A 216 -18.55 3.95 -13.65
C ARG A 216 -20.07 4.13 -13.60
N ILE A 217 -20.67 4.17 -12.40
CA ILE A 217 -22.12 4.33 -12.28
C ILE A 217 -22.58 5.76 -12.63
N LEU A 218 -21.85 6.80 -12.20
CA LEU A 218 -22.19 8.20 -12.50
C LEU A 218 -22.10 8.54 -13.99
N LYS A 219 -21.23 7.87 -14.76
CA LYS A 219 -21.24 7.96 -16.23
C LYS A 219 -22.57 7.47 -16.83
N LYS A 220 -23.20 6.46 -16.22
CA LYS A 220 -24.46 5.87 -16.68
C LYS A 220 -25.69 6.66 -16.21
N VAL A 221 -25.71 7.10 -14.96
CA VAL A 221 -26.89 7.70 -14.33
C VAL A 221 -26.86 9.23 -14.28
N GLY A 222 -25.68 9.84 -14.44
CA GLY A 222 -25.46 11.28 -14.34
C GLY A 222 -24.81 11.69 -13.03
N LYS A 223 -23.85 12.63 -13.11
CA LYS A 223 -23.04 13.10 -11.96
C LYS A 223 -23.84 13.75 -10.83
N THR A 224 -24.99 14.35 -11.15
CA THR A 224 -25.88 14.99 -10.18
C THR A 224 -26.51 13.99 -9.21
N LEU A 225 -26.47 12.68 -9.53
CA LEU A 225 -27.03 11.62 -8.69
C LEU A 225 -26.05 11.05 -7.66
N LEU A 226 -24.89 11.68 -7.47
CA LEU A 226 -23.95 11.31 -6.40
C LEU A 226 -24.62 11.16 -5.02
N PRO A 227 -25.52 12.06 -4.59
CA PRO A 227 -26.20 11.93 -3.29
C PRO A 227 -27.17 10.74 -3.19
N GLN A 228 -27.49 10.06 -4.30
CA GLN A 228 -28.33 8.85 -4.32
C GLN A 228 -27.53 7.55 -4.31
N LEU A 229 -26.20 7.61 -4.43
CA LEU A 229 -25.38 6.40 -4.47
C LEU A 229 -25.28 5.73 -3.09
N VAL A 230 -25.48 4.40 -3.05
CA VAL A 230 -25.46 3.59 -1.83
C VAL A 230 -24.43 2.46 -1.93
N VAL A 231 -23.70 2.27 -0.83
CA VAL A 231 -22.71 1.20 -0.65
C VAL A 231 -23.13 0.27 0.48
N TYR A 232 -22.71 -1.00 0.40
CA TYR A 232 -23.06 -2.05 1.35
C TYR A 232 -21.80 -2.75 1.89
N GLY A 233 -21.79 -3.01 3.19
CA GLY A 233 -20.82 -3.84 3.90
C GLY A 233 -21.51 -4.50 5.10
N SER A 234 -20.84 -5.41 5.78
CA SER A 234 -21.33 -5.94 7.06
C SER A 234 -20.93 -5.01 8.20
N ASP A 235 -21.56 -5.14 9.37
CA ASP A 235 -21.11 -4.48 10.59
C ASP A 235 -19.73 -4.96 11.08
N GLN A 236 -19.18 -6.03 10.47
CA GLN A 236 -17.83 -6.52 10.68
C GLN A 236 -16.81 -6.02 9.65
N THR A 237 -17.26 -5.37 8.57
CA THR A 237 -16.36 -4.80 7.56
C THR A 237 -15.42 -3.79 8.21
N HIS A 238 -14.13 -3.86 7.86
CA HIS A 238 -13.12 -3.02 8.48
C HIS A 238 -13.43 -1.53 8.32
N SER A 239 -13.15 -0.74 9.37
CA SER A 239 -13.48 0.70 9.42
C SER A 239 -12.87 1.53 8.28
N SER A 240 -11.82 1.03 7.63
CA SER A 240 -11.24 1.64 6.42
C SER A 240 -12.22 1.71 5.25
N PHE A 241 -13.19 0.80 5.14
CA PHE A 241 -14.22 0.87 4.12
C PHE A 241 -15.08 2.12 4.29
N ARG A 242 -15.62 2.36 5.48
CA ARG A 242 -16.37 3.58 5.80
C ARG A 242 -15.52 4.82 5.52
N LYS A 243 -14.24 4.82 5.92
CA LYS A 243 -13.31 5.92 5.63
C LYS A 243 -13.14 6.16 4.12
N ALA A 244 -12.93 5.09 3.34
CA ALA A 244 -12.79 5.16 1.89
C ALA A 244 -14.06 5.69 1.21
N CYS A 245 -15.25 5.29 1.67
CA CYS A 245 -16.51 5.82 1.17
C CYS A 245 -16.66 7.32 1.43
N LEU A 246 -16.34 7.79 2.64
CA LEU A 246 -16.39 9.21 2.98
C LEU A 246 -15.41 10.03 2.13
N ILE A 247 -14.17 9.57 1.97
CA ILE A 247 -13.19 10.20 1.06
C ILE A 247 -13.69 10.18 -0.40
N GLY A 248 -14.35 9.09 -0.80
CA GLY A 248 -14.98 8.93 -2.10
C GLY A 248 -16.20 9.81 -2.34
N GLY A 249 -16.62 10.62 -1.36
CA GLY A 249 -17.76 11.53 -1.46
C GLY A 249 -19.11 10.85 -1.29
N ILE A 250 -19.14 9.62 -0.77
CA ILE A 250 -20.39 8.93 -0.43
C ILE A 250 -20.92 9.53 0.87
N HIS A 251 -22.19 9.90 0.85
CA HIS A 251 -22.90 10.42 2.01
C HIS A 251 -22.94 9.37 3.14
N GLU A 252 -22.71 9.81 4.37
CA GLU A 252 -22.64 8.91 5.52
C GLU A 252 -23.94 8.11 5.70
N GLU A 253 -25.07 8.77 5.51
CA GLU A 253 -26.40 8.17 5.56
C GLU A 253 -26.67 7.17 4.43
N ASN A 254 -25.76 6.99 3.47
CA ASN A 254 -25.87 6.01 2.36
C ASN A 254 -24.84 4.87 2.48
N ILE A 255 -24.16 4.76 3.62
CA ILE A 255 -23.27 3.65 3.93
C ILE A 255 -24.07 2.63 4.75
N ARG A 256 -24.45 1.52 4.12
CA ARG A 256 -25.26 0.45 4.75
C ARG A 256 -24.32 -0.59 5.35
N LEU A 257 -24.19 -0.57 6.67
CA LEU A 257 -23.53 -1.65 7.43
C LEU A 257 -24.60 -2.61 7.94
N LEU A 258 -24.69 -3.77 7.30
CA LEU A 258 -25.70 -4.78 7.56
C LEU A 258 -25.34 -5.55 8.84
N LYS A 259 -26.32 -5.68 9.74
CA LYS A 259 -26.11 -6.41 10.99
C LYS A 259 -25.79 -7.86 10.71
N THR A 260 -24.84 -8.40 11.46
CA THR A 260 -24.48 -9.81 11.43
C THR A 260 -24.61 -10.40 12.82
N ASP A 261 -24.77 -11.72 12.91
CA ASP A 261 -24.85 -12.40 14.20
C ASP A 261 -24.27 -13.81 14.14
N SER A 262 -24.37 -14.54 15.25
CA SER A 262 -23.83 -15.90 15.36
C SER A 262 -24.47 -16.91 14.41
N SER A 263 -25.69 -16.67 13.91
CA SER A 263 -26.36 -17.62 13.00
C SER A 263 -25.64 -17.74 11.65
N THR A 264 -24.95 -16.68 11.23
CA THR A 264 -24.10 -16.64 10.02
C THR A 264 -22.62 -16.68 10.32
N ASN A 265 -22.23 -16.96 11.57
CA ASN A 265 -20.86 -16.78 12.08
C ASN A 265 -20.31 -15.37 11.79
N TYR A 266 -21.17 -14.36 11.90
CA TYR A 266 -20.88 -12.95 11.62
C TYR A 266 -20.50 -12.65 10.16
N GLY A 267 -20.80 -13.55 9.22
CA GLY A 267 -20.74 -13.27 7.78
C GLY A 267 -21.98 -12.50 7.31
N MET A 268 -21.81 -11.67 6.28
CA MET A 268 -22.89 -10.90 5.66
C MET A 268 -24.02 -11.82 5.15
N PRO A 269 -25.25 -11.73 5.70
CA PRO A 269 -26.36 -12.56 5.24
C PRO A 269 -26.85 -12.09 3.86
N PRO A 270 -26.86 -12.96 2.82
CA PRO A 270 -27.30 -12.58 1.48
C PRO A 270 -28.73 -12.03 1.40
N GLU A 271 -29.64 -12.59 2.19
CA GLU A 271 -31.03 -12.14 2.28
C GLU A 271 -31.16 -10.73 2.84
N SER A 272 -30.35 -10.39 3.86
CA SER A 272 -30.33 -9.04 4.43
C SER A 272 -29.77 -8.02 3.43
N LEU A 273 -28.77 -8.42 2.64
CA LEU A 273 -28.24 -7.58 1.55
C LEU A 273 -29.30 -7.35 0.48
N GLU A 274 -30.00 -8.40 0.03
CA GLU A 274 -31.01 -8.28 -1.01
C GLU A 274 -32.23 -7.46 -0.56
N GLU A 275 -32.64 -7.58 0.71
CA GLU A 275 -33.68 -6.74 1.31
C GLU A 275 -33.26 -5.26 1.33
N ALA A 276 -32.04 -4.96 1.80
CA ALA A 276 -31.53 -3.60 1.86
C ALA A 276 -31.45 -2.95 0.46
N ILE A 277 -30.93 -3.68 -0.52
CA ILE A 277 -30.89 -3.25 -1.93
C ILE A 277 -32.29 -2.95 -2.45
N SER A 278 -33.25 -3.86 -2.23
CA SER A 278 -34.63 -3.72 -2.70
C SER A 278 -35.32 -2.49 -2.09
N HIS A 279 -35.10 -2.26 -0.80
CA HIS A 279 -35.63 -1.11 -0.09
C HIS A 279 -35.02 0.22 -0.58
N ASP A 280 -33.70 0.27 -0.80
CA ASP A 280 -33.02 1.46 -1.32
C ASP A 280 -33.47 1.78 -2.77
N LEU A 281 -33.61 0.76 -3.62
CA LEU A 281 -34.17 0.93 -4.97
C LEU A 281 -35.60 1.49 -4.94
N ALA A 282 -36.46 0.99 -4.04
CA ALA A 282 -37.83 1.48 -3.88
C ALA A 282 -37.89 2.95 -3.45
N LYS A 283 -36.84 3.45 -2.80
CA LYS A 283 -36.70 4.85 -2.37
C LYS A 283 -35.99 5.74 -3.40
N GLY A 284 -35.62 5.20 -4.56
CA GLY A 284 -34.93 5.94 -5.61
C GLY A 284 -33.42 6.10 -5.39
N PHE A 285 -32.84 5.38 -4.44
CA PHE A 285 -31.40 5.27 -4.29
C PHE A 285 -30.80 4.33 -5.35
N ILE A 286 -29.48 4.43 -5.53
CA ILE A 286 -28.72 3.73 -6.56
C ILE A 286 -27.65 2.87 -5.87
N PRO A 287 -27.95 1.58 -5.61
CA PRO A 287 -26.96 0.61 -5.18
C PRO A 287 -25.82 0.52 -6.21
N PHE A 288 -24.56 0.66 -5.79
CA PHE A 288 -23.43 0.59 -6.73
C PHE A 288 -22.19 -0.14 -6.24
N PHE A 289 -22.05 -0.39 -4.93
CA PHE A 289 -20.87 -1.08 -4.39
C PHE A 289 -21.22 -2.01 -3.22
N ILE A 290 -20.69 -3.23 -3.24
CA ILE A 290 -20.69 -4.18 -2.12
C ILE A 290 -19.23 -4.48 -1.74
N CYS A 291 -18.91 -4.33 -0.45
CA CYS A 291 -17.67 -4.80 0.15
C CYS A 291 -17.93 -6.12 0.90
N ALA A 292 -17.54 -7.24 0.30
CA ALA A 292 -17.51 -8.53 0.97
C ALA A 292 -16.13 -8.75 1.60
N THR A 293 -16.08 -9.25 2.82
CA THR A 293 -14.84 -9.47 3.58
C THR A 293 -14.56 -10.96 3.76
N VAL A 294 -13.34 -11.40 3.43
CA VAL A 294 -12.84 -12.74 3.73
C VAL A 294 -11.77 -12.60 4.83
N GLY A 295 -12.16 -12.91 6.07
CA GLY A 295 -11.33 -12.71 7.25
C GLY A 295 -11.51 -11.32 7.88
N THR A 296 -12.70 -11.07 8.44
CA THR A 296 -13.00 -9.81 9.16
C THR A 296 -12.03 -9.58 10.32
N THR A 297 -11.82 -8.32 10.73
CA THR A 297 -10.76 -8.01 11.70
C THR A 297 -11.07 -8.50 13.11
N SER A 298 -12.35 -8.55 13.49
CA SER A 298 -12.77 -8.92 14.85
C SER A 298 -12.66 -10.42 15.12
N SER A 299 -13.20 -11.24 14.20
CA SER A 299 -13.42 -12.68 14.42
C SER A 299 -12.96 -13.55 13.25
N ALA A 300 -12.31 -12.97 12.23
CA ALA A 300 -11.97 -13.65 10.98
C ALA A 300 -13.19 -14.28 10.28
N ALA A 301 -14.38 -13.68 10.42
CA ALA A 301 -15.58 -14.11 9.71
C ALA A 301 -15.39 -14.01 8.19
N VAL A 302 -16.14 -14.80 7.44
CA VAL A 302 -16.06 -14.90 5.99
C VAL A 302 -17.43 -14.68 5.38
N ASP A 303 -17.54 -13.66 4.53
CA ASP A 303 -18.75 -13.38 3.78
C ASP A 303 -18.92 -14.41 2.64
N PRO A 304 -20.15 -14.91 2.39
CA PRO A 304 -20.39 -15.97 1.41
C PRO A 304 -20.36 -15.42 -0.04
N LEU A 305 -19.19 -15.45 -0.69
CA LEU A 305 -18.99 -14.76 -1.97
C LEU A 305 -19.88 -15.25 -3.13
N VAL A 306 -20.22 -16.55 -3.19
CA VAL A 306 -21.09 -17.10 -4.24
C VAL A 306 -22.48 -16.43 -4.27
N PRO A 307 -23.28 -16.48 -3.19
CA PRO A 307 -24.59 -15.81 -3.19
C PRO A 307 -24.48 -14.27 -3.30
N LEU A 308 -23.46 -13.65 -2.67
CA LEU A 308 -23.25 -12.20 -2.78
C LEU A 308 -22.89 -11.78 -4.22
N GLY A 309 -22.08 -12.57 -4.92
CA GLY A 309 -21.75 -12.39 -6.34
C GLY A 309 -22.97 -12.52 -7.26
N ASN A 310 -23.88 -13.45 -6.97
CA ASN A 310 -25.13 -13.57 -7.71
C ASN A 310 -26.03 -12.33 -7.53
N ILE A 311 -26.13 -11.81 -6.31
CA ILE A 311 -26.84 -10.57 -6.00
C ILE A 311 -26.19 -9.38 -6.74
N ALA A 312 -24.87 -9.23 -6.63
CA ALA A 312 -24.14 -8.15 -7.30
C ALA A 312 -24.39 -8.15 -8.82
N LYS A 313 -24.32 -9.33 -9.45
CA LYS A 313 -24.64 -9.51 -10.88
C LYS A 313 -26.09 -9.16 -11.22
N LYS A 314 -27.05 -9.62 -10.42
CA LYS A 314 -28.49 -9.38 -10.62
C LYS A 314 -28.81 -7.88 -10.68
N TYR A 315 -28.19 -7.10 -9.79
CA TYR A 315 -28.46 -5.66 -9.68
C TYR A 315 -27.41 -4.77 -10.41
N GLY A 316 -26.37 -5.36 -11.00
CA GLY A 316 -25.31 -4.62 -11.69
C GLY A 316 -24.41 -3.80 -10.75
N ILE A 317 -24.24 -4.27 -9.52
CA ILE A 317 -23.49 -3.63 -8.44
C ILE A 317 -22.03 -4.09 -8.49
N TRP A 318 -21.07 -3.20 -8.24
CA TRP A 318 -19.66 -3.57 -8.13
C TRP A 318 -19.43 -4.42 -6.89
N LEU A 319 -18.86 -5.61 -7.05
CA LEU A 319 -18.44 -6.46 -5.93
C LEU A 319 -16.93 -6.36 -5.71
N HIS A 320 -16.55 -5.85 -4.54
CA HIS A 320 -15.18 -5.87 -4.05
C HIS A 320 -15.03 -6.91 -2.94
N VAL A 321 -13.98 -7.73 -3.02
CA VAL A 321 -13.62 -8.70 -2.00
C VAL A 321 -12.38 -8.22 -1.25
N ASP A 322 -12.57 -7.78 -0.01
CA ASP A 322 -11.48 -7.46 0.92
C ASP A 322 -11.03 -8.72 1.64
N ALA A 323 -9.87 -9.24 1.24
CA ALA A 323 -9.22 -10.37 1.88
C ALA A 323 -7.86 -9.96 2.47
N ALA A 324 -7.75 -8.73 3.00
CA ALA A 324 -6.51 -8.15 3.51
C ALA A 324 -5.69 -9.13 4.37
N TYR A 325 -6.34 -9.85 5.28
CA TYR A 325 -5.69 -10.87 6.10
C TYR A 325 -5.78 -12.27 5.49
N ALA A 326 -6.98 -12.84 5.37
CA ALA A 326 -7.13 -14.26 5.07
C ALA A 326 -6.86 -14.64 3.60
N GLY A 327 -6.83 -13.66 2.68
CA GLY A 327 -6.49 -13.89 1.27
C GLY A 327 -5.10 -14.51 1.09
N ASN A 328 -4.16 -14.19 1.99
CA ASN A 328 -2.82 -14.79 2.00
C ASN A 328 -2.88 -16.33 2.15
N ALA A 329 -3.78 -16.86 2.98
CA ALA A 329 -3.90 -18.29 3.22
C ALA A 329 -4.44 -19.04 1.98
N CYS A 330 -5.16 -18.36 1.09
CA CYS A 330 -5.79 -18.97 -0.08
C CYS A 330 -4.80 -19.43 -1.18
N ILE A 331 -3.49 -19.20 -1.01
CA ILE A 331 -2.45 -19.87 -1.83
C ILE A 331 -2.38 -21.37 -1.53
N CYS A 332 -2.78 -21.79 -0.33
CA CYS A 332 -2.83 -23.17 0.09
C CYS A 332 -4.15 -23.81 -0.40
N PRO A 333 -4.12 -24.99 -1.05
CA PRO A 333 -5.31 -25.63 -1.62
C PRO A 333 -6.48 -25.81 -0.64
N GLU A 334 -6.20 -26.13 0.63
CA GLU A 334 -7.19 -26.38 1.68
C GLU A 334 -7.95 -25.11 2.13
N TYR A 335 -7.36 -23.93 1.93
CA TYR A 335 -7.95 -22.62 2.25
C TYR A 335 -8.50 -21.91 1.01
N ARG A 336 -8.18 -22.37 -0.20
CA ARG A 336 -8.63 -21.74 -1.45
C ARG A 336 -10.16 -21.63 -1.54
N LYS A 337 -10.90 -22.57 -0.95
CA LYS A 337 -12.37 -22.55 -0.90
C LYS A 337 -13.00 -21.30 -0.28
N PHE A 338 -12.26 -20.57 0.58
CA PHE A 338 -12.76 -19.35 1.22
C PHE A 338 -12.94 -18.18 0.26
N ILE A 339 -12.38 -18.26 -0.95
CA ILE A 339 -12.60 -17.30 -2.03
C ILE A 339 -13.35 -17.93 -3.22
N ASP A 340 -14.07 -19.03 -3.02
CA ASP A 340 -14.98 -19.55 -4.06
C ASP A 340 -16.10 -18.56 -4.34
N GLY A 341 -16.38 -18.28 -5.62
CA GLY A 341 -17.27 -17.19 -6.04
C GLY A 341 -16.54 -15.91 -6.47
N ILE A 342 -15.22 -15.84 -6.32
CA ILE A 342 -14.39 -14.69 -6.71
C ILE A 342 -14.49 -14.34 -8.20
N GLU A 343 -14.86 -15.29 -9.06
CA GLU A 343 -15.13 -15.07 -10.48
C GLU A 343 -16.30 -14.11 -10.77
N ASN A 344 -17.12 -13.86 -9.75
CA ASN A 344 -18.21 -12.91 -9.79
C ASN A 344 -17.79 -11.49 -9.34
N ALA A 345 -16.62 -11.33 -8.72
CA ALA A 345 -16.14 -10.04 -8.23
C ALA A 345 -15.59 -9.15 -9.35
N ASP A 346 -15.70 -7.83 -9.15
CA ASP A 346 -15.05 -6.82 -9.99
C ASP A 346 -13.63 -6.53 -9.51
N SER A 347 -13.35 -6.75 -8.22
CA SER A 347 -12.04 -6.46 -7.61
C SER A 347 -11.77 -7.30 -6.36
N PHE A 348 -10.49 -7.52 -6.07
CA PHE A 348 -9.99 -8.34 -4.97
C PHE A 348 -8.70 -7.72 -4.42
N ASN A 349 -8.55 -7.58 -3.10
CA ASN A 349 -7.27 -7.21 -2.50
C ASN A 349 -6.85 -8.17 -1.37
N MET A 350 -5.55 -8.19 -1.13
CA MET A 350 -4.95 -8.78 0.07
C MET A 350 -3.82 -7.88 0.57
N ASN A 351 -3.35 -8.09 1.80
CA ASN A 351 -2.16 -7.41 2.31
C ASN A 351 -1.05 -8.44 2.50
N ALA A 352 -0.07 -8.43 1.59
CA ALA A 352 1.10 -9.30 1.69
C ALA A 352 1.93 -9.00 2.95
N HIS A 353 1.86 -7.76 3.45
CA HIS A 353 2.48 -7.33 4.69
C HIS A 353 1.80 -7.85 5.98
N LYS A 354 0.62 -8.49 5.87
CA LYS A 354 -0.03 -9.13 7.02
C LYS A 354 0.44 -10.57 7.20
N TRP A 355 0.38 -11.38 6.15
CA TRP A 355 0.58 -12.83 6.30
C TRP A 355 1.28 -13.51 5.12
N LEU A 356 2.03 -12.76 4.29
CA LEU A 356 2.87 -13.28 3.20
C LEU A 356 4.31 -12.71 3.26
N PHE A 357 4.74 -12.28 4.44
CA PHE A 357 6.15 -11.96 4.75
C PHE A 357 6.79 -10.83 3.93
N ALA A 358 5.98 -10.00 3.25
CA ALA A 358 6.44 -8.75 2.68
C ALA A 358 6.55 -7.69 3.78
N ASN A 359 7.56 -6.83 3.72
CA ASN A 359 7.67 -5.75 4.71
C ASN A 359 6.51 -4.76 4.57
N GLN A 360 6.18 -4.07 5.67
CA GLN A 360 5.24 -2.96 5.63
C GLN A 360 5.84 -1.85 4.74
N THR A 361 5.18 -1.38 3.68
CA THR A 361 3.80 -1.69 3.25
C THR A 361 3.74 -2.34 1.86
N CYS A 362 2.91 -3.38 1.71
CA CYS A 362 2.61 -4.02 0.42
C CYS A 362 1.17 -4.57 0.37
N SER A 363 0.30 -3.98 -0.45
CA SER A 363 -1.11 -4.35 -0.60
C SER A 363 -1.49 -4.59 -2.06
N PRO A 364 -1.35 -5.82 -2.56
CA PRO A 364 -1.82 -6.20 -3.89
C PRO A 364 -3.34 -6.01 -4.07
N LEU A 365 -3.72 -5.38 -5.17
CA LEU A 365 -5.09 -5.21 -5.65
C LEU A 365 -5.18 -5.74 -7.07
N TRP A 366 -6.18 -6.58 -7.35
CA TRP A 366 -6.55 -6.98 -8.70
C TRP A 366 -7.94 -6.49 -9.05
N VAL A 367 -8.10 -6.10 -10.31
CA VAL A 367 -9.39 -5.72 -10.89
C VAL A 367 -9.65 -6.49 -12.15
N LYS A 368 -10.93 -6.76 -12.41
CA LYS A 368 -11.40 -7.42 -13.63
C LYS A 368 -11.36 -6.52 -14.86
N ASP A 369 -11.45 -5.21 -14.64
CA ASP A 369 -11.35 -4.18 -15.67
C ASP A 369 -10.47 -3.02 -15.18
N ARG A 370 -9.21 -2.99 -15.63
CA ARG A 370 -8.26 -1.93 -15.26
C ARG A 370 -8.67 -0.56 -15.78
N TYR A 371 -9.45 -0.50 -16.86
CA TYR A 371 -9.88 0.77 -17.44
C TYR A 371 -10.85 1.53 -16.54
N SER A 372 -11.65 0.83 -15.73
CA SER A 372 -12.47 1.47 -14.70
C SER A 372 -11.61 2.25 -13.68
N LEU A 373 -10.45 1.71 -13.26
CA LEU A 373 -9.51 2.43 -12.40
C LEU A 373 -8.82 3.57 -13.15
N ILE A 374 -8.27 3.29 -14.33
CA ILE A 374 -7.56 4.28 -15.14
C ILE A 374 -8.47 5.47 -15.43
N ASP A 375 -9.72 5.24 -15.83
CA ASP A 375 -10.64 6.33 -16.14
C ASP A 375 -11.02 7.21 -14.94
N ALA A 376 -11.08 6.63 -13.73
CA ALA A 376 -11.40 7.36 -12.51
C ALA A 376 -10.19 8.14 -11.96
N LEU A 377 -8.97 7.69 -12.24
CA LEU A 377 -7.75 8.19 -11.59
C LEU A 377 -6.76 8.88 -12.53
N LYS A 378 -6.89 8.71 -13.84
CA LYS A 378 -5.92 9.25 -14.80
C LYS A 378 -5.90 10.78 -14.76
N THR A 379 -4.69 11.30 -14.87
CA THR A 379 -4.41 12.68 -15.22
C THR A 379 -3.43 12.65 -16.39
N ASN A 380 -3.60 13.55 -17.37
CA ASN A 380 -2.74 13.62 -18.55
C ASN A 380 -2.01 14.97 -18.60
N PRO A 381 -1.08 15.25 -17.68
CA PRO A 381 -0.32 16.49 -17.72
C PRO A 381 0.75 16.44 -18.83
N GLU A 382 0.98 17.58 -19.49
CA GLU A 382 1.88 17.69 -20.65
C GLU A 382 3.33 17.24 -20.35
N TYR A 383 3.82 17.47 -19.12
CA TYR A 383 5.19 17.09 -18.73
C TYR A 383 5.43 15.57 -18.63
N LEU A 384 4.37 14.77 -18.69
CA LEU A 384 4.43 13.30 -18.72
C LEU A 384 4.16 12.73 -20.13
N GLU A 385 3.82 13.58 -21.12
CA GLU A 385 3.54 13.10 -22.46
C GLU A 385 4.84 12.65 -23.15
N PHE A 386 4.89 11.39 -23.54
CA PHE A 386 5.98 10.87 -24.36
C PHE A 386 5.44 10.06 -25.53
N LYS A 387 5.91 10.40 -26.74
CA LYS A 387 5.63 9.64 -27.96
C LYS A 387 6.62 8.47 -28.05
N VAL A 388 6.22 7.30 -27.57
CA VAL A 388 6.91 6.07 -27.94
C VAL A 388 6.79 5.91 -29.45
N LYS A 389 7.89 6.09 -30.19
CA LYS A 389 7.94 5.66 -31.60
C LYS A 389 7.79 4.15 -31.60
N VAL A 390 6.61 3.69 -31.98
CA VAL A 390 6.29 2.27 -32.20
C VAL A 390 7.03 1.80 -33.46
N SER A 391 8.36 1.71 -33.39
CA SER A 391 9.17 1.02 -34.39
C SER A 391 9.72 -0.32 -33.87
N HIS A 392 9.58 -0.60 -32.58
CA HIS A 392 10.13 -1.81 -31.95
C HIS A 392 9.21 -2.47 -30.91
N VAL A 393 7.90 -2.20 -30.94
CA VAL A 393 6.93 -3.07 -30.25
C VAL A 393 6.79 -4.33 -31.10
N HIS A 394 7.70 -5.28 -30.90
CA HIS A 394 7.48 -6.64 -31.39
C HIS A 394 6.15 -7.13 -30.81
N HIS A 395 5.25 -7.53 -31.71
CA HIS A 395 4.07 -8.31 -31.37
C HIS A 395 4.54 -9.57 -30.64
N PHE A 396 4.54 -9.55 -29.31
CA PHE A 396 4.87 -10.72 -28.51
C PHE A 396 3.61 -11.29 -27.86
N VAL A 397 2.70 -11.79 -28.69
CA VAL A 397 1.99 -13.05 -28.41
C VAL A 397 1.66 -13.69 -29.75
N THR A 398 2.35 -14.78 -30.10
CA THR A 398 1.79 -15.99 -30.76
C THR A 398 2.93 -16.97 -31.05
N ASN A 399 2.88 -18.16 -30.43
CA ASN A 399 3.67 -19.36 -30.75
C ASN A 399 5.20 -19.25 -30.70
N ILE A 400 5.80 -19.45 -29.52
CA ILE A 400 7.21 -19.83 -29.42
C ILE A 400 7.29 -21.35 -29.64
N LYS A 401 7.80 -21.77 -30.82
CA LYS A 401 8.01 -23.18 -31.14
C LYS A 401 9.38 -23.72 -30.73
N GLU A 402 10.42 -22.89 -30.53
CA GLU A 402 11.75 -23.37 -30.13
C GLU A 402 12.53 -22.35 -29.27
N PRO A 403 12.73 -22.62 -27.96
CA PRO A 403 13.46 -21.73 -27.03
C PRO A 403 14.97 -21.60 -27.28
N SER A 404 15.57 -22.44 -28.10
CA SER A 404 17.02 -22.53 -28.31
C SER A 404 17.64 -21.31 -29.00
N ILE A 405 16.88 -20.67 -29.90
CA ILE A 405 17.37 -19.54 -30.72
C ILE A 405 17.60 -18.27 -29.88
N TYR A 406 16.78 -18.07 -28.83
CA TYR A 406 16.85 -16.85 -28.01
C TYR A 406 18.05 -16.86 -27.04
N ILE A 407 18.46 -18.06 -26.60
CA ILE A 407 19.62 -18.23 -25.71
C ILE A 407 20.93 -17.93 -26.45
N GLU A 408 21.03 -18.27 -27.74
CA GLU A 408 22.22 -17.94 -28.55
C GLU A 408 22.33 -16.44 -28.84
N ASP A 409 21.21 -15.76 -29.09
CA ASP A 409 21.23 -14.30 -29.33
C ASP A 409 21.61 -13.53 -28.06
N LEU A 410 21.10 -13.95 -26.90
CA LEU A 410 21.47 -13.37 -25.60
C LEU A 410 22.96 -13.58 -25.25
N LYS A 411 23.53 -14.76 -25.57
CA LYS A 411 24.96 -15.05 -25.38
C LYS A 411 25.85 -14.17 -26.26
N LYS A 412 25.44 -13.91 -27.51
CA LYS A 412 26.18 -13.05 -28.44
C LYS A 412 26.14 -11.57 -28.05
N ARG A 413 25.01 -11.10 -27.51
CA ARG A 413 24.77 -9.67 -27.30
C ARG A 413 25.29 -9.13 -25.97
N TYR A 414 25.37 -9.97 -24.94
CA TYR A 414 25.63 -9.51 -23.57
C TYR A 414 26.83 -10.16 -22.86
N HIS A 415 27.59 -11.03 -23.53
CA HIS A 415 28.75 -11.73 -22.94
C HIS A 415 28.45 -12.36 -21.55
N ILE A 416 27.22 -12.80 -21.32
CA ILE A 416 26.80 -13.36 -20.04
C ILE A 416 27.32 -14.79 -19.95
N HIS A 417 28.18 -15.07 -18.98
CA HIS A 417 28.57 -16.43 -18.60
C HIS A 417 27.35 -17.16 -18.03
N VAL A 418 26.71 -17.99 -18.86
CA VAL A 418 25.57 -18.84 -18.49
C VAL A 418 26.07 -20.07 -17.75
N GLU A 419 26.40 -19.93 -16.47
CA GLU A 419 26.61 -21.08 -15.57
C GLU A 419 25.54 -21.22 -14.48
N TYR A 420 24.65 -20.23 -14.31
CA TYR A 420 23.67 -20.24 -13.19
C TYR A 420 22.19 -20.41 -13.55
N ILE A 421 21.82 -20.53 -14.84
CA ILE A 421 20.40 -20.64 -15.24
C ILE A 421 19.96 -22.11 -15.50
N THR A 422 20.88 -23.08 -15.53
CA THR A 422 20.55 -24.46 -15.93
C THR A 422 20.22 -25.43 -14.77
N LYS A 423 19.79 -24.93 -13.60
CA LYS A 423 19.41 -25.81 -12.46
C LYS A 423 17.96 -25.71 -11.97
N MET A 424 17.13 -24.83 -12.53
CA MET A 424 15.72 -24.70 -12.10
C MET A 424 14.67 -25.27 -13.06
N THR A 425 15.08 -26.06 -14.06
CA THR A 425 14.12 -26.78 -14.89
C THR A 425 14.63 -28.19 -15.10
N ILE A 426 13.78 -29.17 -14.76
CA ILE A 426 14.00 -30.61 -14.81
C ILE A 426 14.63 -31.20 -13.54
N ARG A 427 13.76 -31.61 -12.62
CA ARG A 427 13.83 -32.94 -11.98
C ARG A 427 12.42 -33.36 -11.55
N ASN A 428 11.94 -34.38 -12.29
CA ASN A 428 10.78 -35.28 -12.17
C ASN A 428 9.71 -35.00 -11.12
#